data_AF-A0A1S3HWV2-F1
#
_entry.id   AF-A0A1S3HWV2-F1
#
_cell.length_a   1.000
_cell.length_b   1.000
_cell.length_c   1.000
_cell.angle_alpha   90.00
_cell.angle_beta   90.00
_cell.angle_gamma   90.00
#
_symmetry.space_group_name_H-M   'P 1'
#
loop_
_entity.id
_entity.type
_entity.pdbx_description
1 polymer ?
#
loop_
_entity_poly.entity_id
_entity_poly.type
_entity_poly.pdbx_seq_one_letter_code
_entity_poly.pdbx_strand_id
1 'polypeptide(L)'
;MAPDIGLEKTDDSEKTLLLVTPEKHKKSKWRPFSQLIIFAFIYMIGYSPLAALWNLEGILFPDVGLYALMCYYGGSLFIFVASPFITRAIGAKGSVLLGWFGQGVFIAAHFFEEAYVLMPVAVIVGIAHAQAIVTTGVFVTDLALQYSAITGQNQHDILGLFNGIYCMLYYLCGVWSNLISSLVLYQSETTGNTTVAKENLSELCGAAFCPWEDVSGTYITQPEQSIVYILLGSFLGMSAFAFIVTLVFLENVHPTSGDNIHSIKEFFSTVVRLVWKKRMLLILPAIVFYIVGQVFISTEYTKVRDPSSFSTFHII
;
A
#
# COMPACT_ATOMS: atom_id res chain seq x y z
N MET A 1 -45.61 -66.29 -30.95
CA MET A 1 -44.25 -66.69 -30.57
C MET A 1 -43.75 -65.66 -29.55
N ALA A 2 -44.01 -65.91 -28.27
CA ALA A 2 -43.18 -65.42 -27.17
C ALA A 2 -42.02 -66.43 -27.00
N PRO A 3 -40.86 -66.14 -26.35
CA PRO A 3 -40.78 -65.45 -25.05
C PRO A 3 -39.59 -64.44 -24.94
N ASP A 4 -39.60 -63.48 -23.98
CA ASP A 4 -38.83 -63.43 -22.71
C ASP A 4 -37.28 -63.37 -22.86
N ILE A 5 -36.42 -62.75 -22.02
CA ILE A 5 -36.44 -62.05 -20.73
C ILE A 5 -35.00 -61.51 -20.52
N GLY A 6 -34.83 -60.44 -19.73
CA GLY A 6 -33.67 -60.28 -18.82
C GLY A 6 -32.47 -59.51 -19.38
N LEU A 7 -32.17 -58.32 -18.87
CA LEU A 7 -31.43 -58.03 -17.62
C LEU A 7 -29.92 -57.81 -17.84
N GLU A 8 -29.54 -56.53 -17.72
CA GLU A 8 -28.41 -56.04 -16.92
C GLU A 8 -26.96 -56.34 -17.36
N LYS A 9 -26.23 -55.26 -17.67
CA LYS A 9 -24.88 -54.96 -17.16
C LYS A 9 -24.52 -53.50 -17.50
N THR A 10 -24.76 -52.56 -16.59
CA THR A 10 -23.77 -51.98 -15.65
C THR A 10 -22.47 -51.47 -16.28
N ASP A 11 -22.33 -50.14 -16.23
CA ASP A 11 -21.21 -49.49 -15.54
C ASP A 11 -19.78 -49.76 -16.05
N ASP A 12 -19.52 -49.46 -17.33
CA ASP A 12 -18.14 -49.45 -17.88
C ASP A 12 -17.71 -48.11 -18.52
N SER A 13 -18.62 -47.14 -18.68
CA SER A 13 -18.25 -45.82 -19.21
C SER A 13 -17.85 -44.79 -18.15
N GLU A 14 -18.15 -45.05 -16.86
CA GLU A 14 -17.90 -44.09 -15.77
C GLU A 14 -16.57 -44.37 -15.03
N LYS A 15 -15.93 -45.53 -15.27
CA LYS A 15 -14.71 -45.94 -14.57
C LYS A 15 -13.39 -45.60 -15.26
N THR A 16 -13.40 -45.20 -16.53
CA THR A 16 -12.14 -45.05 -17.31
C THR A 16 -11.63 -43.61 -17.40
N LEU A 17 -12.38 -42.59 -16.94
CA LEU A 17 -11.89 -41.20 -16.91
C LEU A 17 -11.63 -40.63 -15.50
N LEU A 18 -11.82 -41.44 -14.46
CA LEU A 18 -11.61 -41.05 -13.05
C LEU A 18 -10.18 -41.25 -12.53
N LEU A 19 -9.20 -41.52 -13.38
CA LEU A 19 -7.81 -41.73 -12.93
C LEU A 19 -6.78 -41.07 -13.85
N VAL A 20 -6.97 -39.78 -14.15
CA VAL A 20 -5.81 -38.88 -14.18
C VAL A 20 -5.66 -38.34 -12.77
N THR A 21 -5.10 -39.16 -11.89
CA THR A 21 -4.51 -38.67 -10.65
C THR A 21 -3.46 -37.64 -11.07
N PRO A 22 -3.61 -36.33 -10.79
CA PRO A 22 -2.46 -35.46 -10.87
C PRO A 22 -1.49 -36.03 -9.84
N GLU A 23 -0.30 -36.44 -10.27
CA GLU A 23 0.76 -36.73 -9.32
C GLU A 23 0.84 -35.54 -8.36
N LYS A 24 0.44 -35.77 -7.11
CA LYS A 24 0.68 -34.85 -6.01
C LYS A 24 2.18 -34.88 -5.75
N HIS A 25 2.96 -34.27 -6.64
CA HIS A 25 4.18 -33.62 -6.22
C HIS A 25 3.75 -32.74 -5.05
N LYS A 26 4.16 -33.14 -3.85
CA LYS A 26 3.76 -32.56 -2.57
C LYS A 26 4.32 -31.13 -2.53
N LYS A 27 3.66 -30.20 -3.24
CA LYS A 27 4.04 -28.79 -3.26
C LYS A 27 3.99 -28.34 -1.81
N SER A 28 5.15 -27.89 -1.31
CA SER A 28 5.27 -27.55 0.10
C SER A 28 4.35 -26.37 0.41
N LYS A 29 3.40 -26.58 1.33
CA LYS A 29 2.51 -25.51 1.86
C LYS A 29 3.30 -24.32 2.43
N TRP A 30 4.56 -24.54 2.81
CA TRP A 30 5.44 -23.52 3.36
C TRP A 30 5.92 -22.52 2.31
N ARG A 31 6.01 -22.90 1.04
CA ARG A 31 6.48 -22.00 -0.02
C ARG A 31 5.62 -20.73 -0.16
N PRO A 32 4.29 -20.81 -0.38
CA PRO A 32 3.45 -19.62 -0.51
C PRO A 32 3.38 -18.81 0.79
N PHE A 33 3.44 -19.48 1.95
CA PHE A 33 3.47 -18.80 3.24
C PHE A 33 4.77 -18.01 3.45
N SER A 34 5.93 -18.61 3.19
CA SER A 34 7.22 -17.92 3.26
C SER A 34 7.33 -16.79 2.25
N GLN A 35 6.79 -16.97 1.03
CA GLN A 35 6.73 -15.90 0.03
C GLN A 35 5.87 -14.73 0.50
N LEU A 36 4.73 -14.98 1.15
CA LEU A 36 3.90 -13.93 1.74
C LEU A 36 4.68 -13.12 2.78
N ILE A 37 5.38 -13.79 3.69
CA ILE A 37 6.15 -13.13 4.75
C ILE A 37 7.26 -12.27 4.14
N ILE A 38 8.04 -12.81 3.20
CA ILE A 38 9.09 -12.06 2.50
C ILE A 38 8.49 -10.84 1.80
N PHE A 39 7.38 -11.02 1.08
CA PHE A 39 6.69 -9.95 0.38
C PHE A 39 6.20 -8.86 1.33
N ALA A 40 5.60 -9.23 2.45
CA ALA A 40 5.15 -8.29 3.47
C ALA A 40 6.32 -7.52 4.11
N PHE A 41 7.46 -8.16 4.38
CA PHE A 41 8.66 -7.49 4.89
C PHE A 41 9.24 -6.49 3.89
N ILE A 42 9.28 -6.85 2.60
CA ILE A 42 9.71 -5.94 1.52
C ILE A 42 8.84 -4.69 1.50
N TYR A 43 7.51 -4.88 1.54
CA TYR A 43 6.57 -3.76 1.55
C TYR A 43 6.66 -2.94 2.83
N MET A 44 6.87 -3.57 3.99
CA MET A 44 7.07 -2.84 5.25
C MET A 44 8.27 -1.89 5.16
N ILE A 45 9.45 -2.38 4.74
CA ILE A 45 10.67 -1.56 4.65
C ILE A 45 10.56 -0.53 3.52
N GLY A 46 10.07 -0.94 2.35
CA GLY A 46 9.98 -0.05 1.20
C GLY A 46 8.96 1.06 1.37
N TYR A 47 7.87 0.83 2.11
CA TYR A 47 6.82 1.83 2.33
C TYR A 47 7.14 2.79 3.47
N SER A 48 8.01 2.42 4.42
CA SER A 48 8.42 3.29 5.52
C SER A 48 8.88 4.70 5.08
N PRO A 49 9.76 4.86 4.07
CA PRO A 49 10.13 6.18 3.56
C PRO A 49 8.96 7.05 3.13
N LEU A 50 7.98 6.45 2.42
CA LEU A 50 6.82 7.17 1.91
C LEU A 50 5.87 7.56 3.06
N ALA A 51 5.68 6.66 4.03
CA ALA A 51 4.90 6.94 5.22
C ALA A 51 5.54 8.06 6.08
N ALA A 52 6.87 8.08 6.21
CA ALA A 52 7.57 9.17 6.88
C ALA A 52 7.41 10.49 6.12
N LEU A 53 7.57 10.45 4.79
CA LEU A 53 7.46 11.61 3.94
C LEU A 53 6.05 12.23 4.04
N TRP A 54 4.99 11.44 3.97
CA TRP A 54 3.61 11.94 4.17
C TRP A 54 3.38 12.68 5.48
N ASN A 55 4.00 12.24 6.57
CA ASN A 55 3.88 12.88 7.87
C ASN A 55 4.70 14.17 7.98
N LEU A 56 5.86 14.21 7.30
CA LEU A 56 6.81 15.31 7.38
C LEU A 56 6.69 16.32 6.24
N GLU A 57 5.91 16.01 5.21
CA GLU A 57 5.83 16.78 3.96
C GLU A 57 5.55 18.27 4.21
N GLY A 58 4.54 18.57 5.03
CA GLY A 58 4.15 19.94 5.35
C GLY A 58 5.11 20.68 6.26
N ILE A 59 6.00 19.95 6.97
CA ILE A 59 7.05 20.54 7.82
C ILE A 59 8.32 20.79 7.00
N LEU A 60 8.65 19.85 6.12
CA LEU A 60 9.87 19.87 5.33
C LEU A 60 9.78 20.86 4.16
N PHE A 61 8.60 20.93 3.53
CA PHE A 61 8.32 21.72 2.34
C PHE A 61 7.00 22.50 2.50
N PRO A 62 6.97 23.57 3.30
CA PRO A 62 5.73 24.28 3.62
C PRO A 62 5.02 24.89 2.39
N ASP A 63 5.79 25.34 1.38
CA ASP A 63 5.23 26.02 0.21
C ASP A 63 4.73 25.06 -0.88
N VAL A 64 5.38 23.91 -1.06
CA VAL A 64 5.15 23.02 -2.21
C VAL A 64 4.71 21.61 -1.83
N GLY A 65 5.06 21.13 -0.64
CA GLY A 65 4.90 19.73 -0.27
C GLY A 65 3.44 19.30 -0.17
N LEU A 66 2.58 20.13 0.44
CA LEU A 66 1.15 19.80 0.53
C LEU A 66 0.50 19.73 -0.86
N TYR A 67 0.86 20.63 -1.77
CA TYR A 67 0.36 20.59 -3.15
C TYR A 67 0.89 19.38 -3.91
N ALA A 68 2.16 19.00 -3.71
CA ALA A 68 2.73 17.79 -4.28
C ALA A 68 1.97 16.54 -3.82
N LEU A 69 1.62 16.46 -2.53
CA LEU A 69 0.82 15.37 -1.98
C LEU A 69 -0.61 15.34 -2.55
N MET A 70 -1.23 16.50 -2.77
CA MET A 70 -2.54 16.57 -3.45
C MET A 70 -2.44 16.08 -4.90
N CYS A 71 -1.39 16.46 -5.64
CA CYS A 71 -1.12 15.95 -6.98
C CYS A 71 -0.86 14.43 -6.98
N TYR A 72 -0.16 13.91 -5.98
CA TYR A 72 0.09 12.49 -5.80
C TYR A 72 -1.22 11.70 -5.63
N TYR A 73 -2.08 12.12 -4.69
CA TYR A 73 -3.39 11.48 -4.51
C TYR A 73 -4.31 11.70 -5.71
N GLY A 74 -4.26 12.87 -6.34
CA GLY A 74 -4.98 13.16 -7.58
C GLY A 74 -4.60 12.19 -8.71
N GLY A 75 -3.31 11.91 -8.88
CA GLY A 75 -2.80 10.90 -9.82
C GLY A 75 -3.35 9.50 -9.53
N SER A 76 -3.39 9.11 -8.25
CA SER A 76 -3.90 7.81 -7.82
C SER A 76 -5.36 7.55 -8.23
N LEU A 77 -6.19 8.60 -8.39
CA LEU A 77 -7.59 8.46 -8.84
C LEU A 77 -7.70 7.97 -10.29
N PHE A 78 -6.72 8.26 -11.14
CA PHE A 78 -6.72 7.87 -12.55
C PHE A 78 -6.32 6.40 -12.78
N ILE A 79 -6.02 5.65 -11.71
CA ILE A 79 -5.58 4.26 -11.80
C ILE A 79 -6.62 3.34 -12.44
N PHE A 80 -7.92 3.60 -12.28
CA PHE A 80 -8.97 2.75 -12.84
C PHE A 80 -8.85 2.63 -14.37
N VAL A 81 -8.37 3.67 -15.04
CA VAL A 81 -8.15 3.65 -16.50
C VAL A 81 -6.78 3.05 -16.82
N ALA A 82 -5.75 3.39 -16.04
CA ALA A 82 -4.37 3.03 -16.32
C ALA A 82 -4.02 1.57 -15.97
N SER A 83 -4.63 1.00 -14.93
CA SER A 83 -4.31 -0.33 -14.39
C SER A 83 -4.33 -1.46 -15.43
N PRO A 84 -5.37 -1.64 -16.26
CA PRO A 84 -5.37 -2.72 -17.25
C PRO A 84 -4.27 -2.57 -18.31
N PHE A 85 -3.87 -1.34 -18.65
CA PHE A 85 -2.79 -1.10 -19.60
C PHE A 85 -1.43 -1.40 -19.00
N ILE A 86 -1.18 -0.88 -17.81
CA ILE A 86 0.11 -1.03 -17.14
C ILE A 86 0.33 -2.52 -16.84
N THR A 87 -0.65 -3.23 -16.28
CA THR A 87 -0.51 -4.66 -15.99
C THR A 87 -0.23 -5.49 -17.25
N ARG A 88 -0.77 -5.09 -18.41
CA ARG A 88 -0.51 -5.77 -19.69
C ARG A 88 0.86 -5.46 -20.28
N ALA A 89 1.30 -4.21 -20.19
CA ALA A 89 2.54 -3.77 -20.80
C ALA A 89 3.77 -4.31 -20.06
N ILE A 90 3.75 -4.28 -18.72
CA ILE A 90 4.93 -4.59 -17.88
C ILE A 90 4.73 -5.81 -16.97
N GLY A 91 3.53 -6.39 -16.92
CA GLY A 91 3.21 -7.53 -16.05
C GLY A 91 3.07 -7.16 -14.57
N ALA A 92 2.68 -8.12 -13.74
CA ALA A 92 2.48 -7.92 -12.30
C ALA A 92 3.79 -7.55 -11.58
N LYS A 93 4.89 -8.27 -11.83
CA LYS A 93 6.18 -7.92 -11.23
C LYS A 93 6.67 -6.54 -11.69
N GLY A 94 6.50 -6.22 -12.97
CA GLY A 94 6.85 -4.91 -13.51
C GLY A 94 6.06 -3.78 -12.85
N SER A 95 4.76 -3.97 -12.62
CA SER A 95 3.92 -3.00 -11.89
C SER A 95 4.45 -2.68 -10.48
N VAL A 96 4.91 -3.69 -9.74
CA VAL A 96 5.49 -3.47 -8.40
C VAL A 96 6.83 -2.72 -8.50
N LEU A 97 7.69 -3.12 -9.44
CA LEU A 97 8.97 -2.45 -9.67
C LEU A 97 8.80 -1.00 -10.13
N LEU A 98 7.79 -0.72 -10.95
CA LEU A 98 7.43 0.63 -11.37
C LEU A 98 7.00 1.48 -10.16
N GLY A 99 6.29 0.89 -9.20
CA GLY A 99 5.93 1.56 -7.95
C GLY A 99 7.16 1.97 -7.14
N TRP A 100 8.08 1.03 -6.89
CA TRP A 100 9.32 1.32 -6.17
C TRP A 100 10.22 2.33 -6.89
N PHE A 101 10.35 2.21 -8.21
CA PHE A 101 11.08 3.17 -9.01
C PHE A 101 10.42 4.56 -8.95
N GLY A 102 9.11 4.63 -9.11
CA GLY A 102 8.34 5.88 -9.00
C GLY A 102 8.52 6.53 -7.63
N GLN A 103 8.48 5.75 -6.55
CA GLN A 103 8.74 6.25 -5.20
C GLN A 103 10.16 6.81 -5.07
N GLY A 104 11.17 6.12 -5.60
CA GLY A 104 12.54 6.64 -5.62
C GLY A 104 12.66 7.95 -6.39
N VAL A 105 11.99 8.06 -7.54
CA VAL A 105 11.92 9.30 -8.34
C VAL A 105 11.21 10.42 -7.59
N PHE A 106 10.12 10.11 -6.88
CA PHE A 106 9.42 11.09 -6.05
C PHE A 106 10.33 11.62 -4.95
N ILE A 107 11.00 10.76 -4.18
CA ILE A 107 11.97 11.16 -3.16
C ILE A 107 13.11 11.98 -3.78
N ALA A 108 13.62 11.58 -4.96
CA ALA A 108 14.66 12.31 -5.67
C ALA A 108 14.20 13.70 -6.16
N ALA A 109 12.93 13.86 -6.54
CA ALA A 109 12.39 15.15 -6.97
C ALA A 109 12.35 16.19 -5.83
N HIS A 110 12.24 15.74 -4.57
CA HIS A 110 12.30 16.62 -3.40
C HIS A 110 13.66 17.28 -3.19
N PHE A 111 14.74 16.79 -3.82
CA PHE A 111 16.04 17.47 -3.75
C PHE A 111 16.10 18.77 -4.57
N PHE A 112 15.20 18.92 -5.55
CA PHE A 112 15.16 20.10 -6.42
C PHE A 112 14.15 21.14 -5.96
N GLU A 113 13.16 20.76 -5.12
CA GLU A 113 12.13 21.62 -4.49
C GLU A 113 11.28 22.51 -5.45
N GLU A 114 11.52 22.46 -6.75
CA GLU A 114 10.82 23.27 -7.74
C GLU A 114 9.41 22.75 -8.03
N ALA A 115 8.38 23.57 -7.77
CA ALA A 115 6.97 23.23 -7.95
C ALA A 115 6.63 22.70 -9.36
N TYR A 116 7.23 23.28 -10.39
CA TYR A 116 6.98 22.89 -11.80
C TYR A 116 7.54 21.51 -12.15
N VAL A 117 8.50 20.99 -11.37
CA VAL A 117 9.03 19.62 -11.51
C VAL A 117 8.29 18.66 -10.59
N LEU A 118 8.09 19.07 -9.33
CA LEU A 118 7.55 18.19 -8.30
C LEU A 118 6.09 17.80 -8.53
N MET A 119 5.23 18.75 -8.93
CA MET A 119 3.81 18.50 -9.19
C MET A 119 3.55 17.47 -10.31
N PRO A 120 4.10 17.61 -11.54
CA PRO A 120 3.85 16.62 -12.58
C PRO A 120 4.45 15.25 -12.25
N VAL A 121 5.62 15.21 -11.58
CA VAL A 121 6.22 13.97 -11.10
C VAL A 121 5.28 13.29 -10.09
N ALA A 122 4.72 14.05 -9.14
CA ALA A 122 3.79 13.53 -8.14
C ALA A 122 2.56 12.86 -8.79
N VAL A 123 1.98 13.46 -9.84
CA VAL A 123 0.84 12.85 -10.56
C VAL A 123 1.21 11.51 -11.18
N ILE A 124 2.35 11.44 -11.89
CA ILE A 124 2.81 10.21 -12.56
C ILE A 124 3.12 9.12 -11.53
N VAL A 125 3.82 9.49 -10.46
CA VAL A 125 4.17 8.55 -9.38
C VAL A 125 2.92 8.09 -8.63
N GLY A 126 1.93 8.97 -8.43
CA GLY A 126 0.65 8.61 -7.83
C GLY A 126 -0.08 7.49 -8.60
N ILE A 127 -0.04 7.53 -9.94
CA ILE A 127 -0.57 6.45 -10.78
C ILE A 127 0.23 5.16 -10.59
N ALA A 128 1.57 5.23 -10.62
CA ALA A 128 2.45 4.08 -10.43
C ALA A 128 2.27 3.43 -9.04
N HIS A 129 2.14 4.24 -8.01
CA HIS A 129 1.89 3.80 -6.64
C HIS A 129 0.55 3.09 -6.50
N ALA A 130 -0.52 3.69 -7.04
CA ALA A 130 -1.85 3.07 -7.02
C ALA A 130 -1.84 1.71 -7.75
N GLN A 131 -1.12 1.63 -8.87
CA GLN A 131 -0.94 0.37 -9.59
C GLN A 131 -0.20 -0.68 -8.78
N ALA A 132 0.86 -0.29 -8.05
CA ALA A 132 1.60 -1.18 -7.18
C ALA A 132 0.69 -1.75 -6.07
N ILE A 133 -0.14 -0.92 -5.44
CA ILE A 133 -1.12 -1.35 -4.42
C ILE A 133 -2.12 -2.36 -5.00
N VAL A 134 -2.69 -2.10 -6.18
CA VAL A 134 -3.61 -3.04 -6.84
C VAL A 134 -2.92 -4.38 -7.06
N THR A 135 -1.67 -4.34 -7.53
CA THR A 135 -0.90 -5.55 -7.84
C THR A 135 -0.55 -6.34 -6.58
N THR A 136 -0.23 -5.67 -5.47
CA THR A 136 -0.04 -6.30 -4.15
C THR A 136 -1.25 -7.14 -3.74
N GLY A 137 -2.46 -6.59 -3.89
CA GLY A 137 -3.69 -7.31 -3.59
C GLY A 137 -3.85 -8.58 -4.41
N VAL A 138 -3.45 -8.54 -5.70
CA VAL A 138 -3.42 -9.71 -6.58
C VAL A 138 -2.40 -10.74 -6.10
N PHE A 139 -1.18 -10.34 -5.73
CA PHE A 139 -0.16 -11.25 -5.21
C PHE A 139 -0.61 -11.95 -3.93
N VAL A 140 -1.14 -11.21 -2.95
CA VAL A 140 -1.62 -11.78 -1.69
C VAL A 140 -2.78 -12.76 -1.92
N THR A 141 -3.70 -12.41 -2.83
CA THR A 141 -4.83 -13.28 -3.20
C THR A 141 -4.35 -14.55 -3.90
N ASP A 142 -3.42 -14.44 -4.84
CA ASP A 142 -2.88 -15.59 -5.57
C ASP A 142 -2.14 -16.56 -4.64
N LEU A 143 -1.29 -16.05 -3.74
CA LEU A 143 -0.61 -16.87 -2.73
C LEU A 143 -1.60 -17.58 -1.79
N ALA A 144 -2.68 -16.90 -1.40
CA ALA A 144 -3.75 -17.48 -0.58
C ALA A 144 -4.48 -18.60 -1.32
N LEU A 145 -4.81 -18.40 -2.60
CA LEU A 145 -5.46 -19.41 -3.44
C LEU A 145 -4.56 -20.62 -3.66
N GLN A 146 -3.26 -20.41 -3.91
CA GLN A 146 -2.29 -21.50 -4.01
C GLN A 146 -2.20 -22.30 -2.70
N TYR A 147 -2.18 -21.62 -1.55
CA TYR A 147 -2.15 -22.28 -0.24
C TYR A 147 -3.43 -23.08 0.05
N SER A 148 -4.60 -22.50 -0.27
CA SER A 148 -5.90 -23.18 -0.13
C SER A 148 -5.97 -24.42 -1.02
N ALA A 149 -5.51 -24.34 -2.27
CA ALA A 149 -5.48 -25.47 -3.20
C ALA A 149 -4.59 -26.63 -2.70
N ILE A 150 -3.47 -26.32 -2.04
CA ILE A 150 -2.57 -27.33 -1.46
C ILE A 150 -3.17 -27.96 -0.19
N THR A 151 -3.80 -27.15 0.66
CA THR A 151 -4.25 -27.57 1.99
C THR A 151 -5.69 -28.12 2.00
N GLY A 152 -6.48 -27.83 0.96
CA GLY A 152 -7.89 -28.20 0.86
C GLY A 152 -8.81 -27.44 1.81
N GLN A 153 -8.36 -26.32 2.39
CA GLN A 153 -9.15 -25.48 3.29
C GLN A 153 -10.01 -24.49 2.51
N ASN A 154 -11.05 -23.96 3.16
CA ASN A 154 -11.94 -22.96 2.58
C ASN A 154 -11.14 -21.73 2.09
N GLN A 155 -11.37 -21.34 0.83
CA GLN A 155 -10.68 -20.22 0.19
C GLN A 155 -10.92 -18.90 0.92
N HIS A 156 -12.13 -18.67 1.44
CA HIS A 156 -12.49 -17.42 2.10
C HIS A 156 -11.72 -17.23 3.42
N ASP A 157 -11.57 -18.28 4.21
CA ASP A 157 -10.88 -18.23 5.50
C ASP A 157 -9.38 -17.99 5.31
N ILE A 158 -8.77 -18.69 4.34
CA ILE A 158 -7.34 -18.53 4.00
C ILE A 158 -7.07 -17.14 3.41
N LEU A 159 -7.96 -16.62 2.57
CA LEU A 159 -7.82 -15.27 2.00
C LEU A 159 -7.83 -14.21 3.11
N GLY A 160 -8.74 -14.32 4.07
CA GLY A 160 -8.79 -13.44 5.24
C GLY A 160 -7.51 -13.53 6.08
N LEU A 161 -7.00 -14.74 6.32
CA LEU A 161 -5.77 -14.96 7.07
C LEU A 161 -4.54 -14.35 6.38
N PHE A 162 -4.36 -14.61 5.08
CA PHE A 162 -3.21 -14.10 4.32
C PHE A 162 -3.24 -12.57 4.22
N ASN A 163 -4.43 -12.00 3.97
CA ASN A 163 -4.61 -10.54 3.97
C ASN A 163 -4.33 -9.95 5.36
N GLY A 164 -4.82 -10.58 6.43
CA GLY A 164 -4.57 -10.13 7.80
C GLY A 164 -3.09 -10.12 8.17
N ILE A 165 -2.35 -11.19 7.85
CA ILE A 165 -0.90 -11.28 8.09
C ILE A 165 -0.14 -10.22 7.30
N TYR A 166 -0.46 -10.05 6.02
CA TYR A 166 0.13 -9.01 5.19
C TYR A 166 -0.13 -7.61 5.78
N CYS A 167 -1.38 -7.29 6.10
CA CYS A 167 -1.75 -6.00 6.68
C CYS A 167 -1.04 -5.75 8.01
N MET A 168 -0.97 -6.74 8.90
CA MET A 168 -0.30 -6.61 10.20
C MET A 168 1.17 -6.20 10.04
N LEU A 169 1.91 -6.88 9.16
CA LEU A 169 3.31 -6.55 8.90
C LEU A 169 3.46 -5.23 8.15
N TYR A 170 2.59 -4.95 7.18
CA TYR A 170 2.60 -3.70 6.43
C TYR A 170 2.42 -2.49 7.34
N TYR A 171 1.45 -2.49 8.27
CA TYR A 171 1.22 -1.35 9.17
C TYR A 171 2.39 -1.05 10.11
N LEU A 172 3.28 -2.01 10.36
CA LEU A 172 4.52 -1.73 11.10
C LEU A 172 5.44 -0.73 10.37
N CYS A 173 5.23 -0.48 9.07
CA CYS A 173 5.98 0.53 8.33
C CYS A 173 5.89 1.91 8.98
N GLY A 174 4.76 2.26 9.60
CA GLY A 174 4.53 3.52 10.29
C GLY A 174 5.37 3.68 11.56
N VAL A 175 5.63 2.58 12.27
CA VAL A 175 6.53 2.58 13.44
C VAL A 175 7.97 2.81 12.97
N TRP A 176 8.40 2.08 11.95
CA TRP A 176 9.75 2.21 11.39
C TRP A 176 9.98 3.57 10.75
N SER A 177 8.99 4.12 10.05
CA SER A 177 9.09 5.43 9.40
C SER A 177 9.31 6.53 10.42
N ASN A 178 8.53 6.50 11.49
CA ASN A 178 8.61 7.45 12.57
C ASN A 178 9.89 7.33 13.40
N LEU A 179 10.35 6.10 13.64
CA LEU A 179 11.61 5.84 14.34
C LEU A 179 12.80 6.45 13.57
N ILE A 180 12.82 6.29 12.24
CA ILE A 180 13.90 6.83 11.40
C ILE A 180 13.87 8.36 11.40
N SER A 181 12.69 8.95 11.24
CA SER A 181 12.51 10.40 11.35
C SER A 181 13.00 10.91 12.71
N SER A 182 12.56 10.29 13.80
CA SER A 182 12.94 10.69 15.16
C SER A 182 14.44 10.58 15.40
N LEU A 183 15.10 9.51 14.94
CA LEU A 183 16.55 9.34 15.10
C LEU A 183 17.36 10.42 14.38
N VAL A 184 16.97 10.75 13.14
CA VAL A 184 17.67 11.77 12.33
C VAL A 184 17.41 13.17 12.88
N LEU A 185 16.17 13.47 13.28
CA LEU A 185 15.79 14.78 13.83
C LEU A 185 16.35 14.99 15.25
N TYR A 186 16.31 13.99 16.14
CA TYR A 186 16.82 14.10 17.52
C TYR A 186 18.32 14.38 17.61
N GLN A 187 19.12 13.82 16.69
CA GLN A 187 20.55 14.08 16.62
C GLN A 187 20.87 15.56 16.37
N SER A 188 19.94 16.30 15.75
CA SER A 188 20.10 17.73 15.49
C SER A 188 19.78 18.62 16.71
N GLU A 189 18.77 18.27 17.51
CA GLU A 189 18.40 19.04 18.71
C GLU A 189 19.49 19.04 19.78
N THR A 190 20.29 17.98 19.87
CA THR A 190 21.43 17.93 20.81
C THR A 190 22.54 18.94 20.46
N THR A 191 22.51 19.50 19.23
CA THR A 191 23.48 20.50 18.75
C THR A 191 22.95 21.94 18.83
N GLY A 192 21.63 22.13 18.99
CA GLY A 192 20.97 23.43 19.10
C GLY A 192 20.46 23.71 20.51
N ASN A 193 21.12 24.62 21.23
CA ASN A 193 20.57 25.18 22.49
C ASN A 193 19.33 26.04 22.17
N THR A 194 18.14 25.43 22.11
CA THR A 194 16.88 26.16 22.03
C THR A 194 16.11 26.01 23.33
N THR A 195 16.13 27.06 24.15
CA THR A 195 15.20 27.27 25.25
C THR A 195 13.82 27.52 24.67
N VAL A 196 12.99 26.47 24.60
CA VAL A 196 11.57 26.60 24.23
C VAL A 196 10.86 27.33 25.37
N ALA A 197 10.42 28.57 25.10
CA ALA A 197 9.54 29.30 25.99
C ALA A 197 8.21 28.55 26.07
N LYS A 198 7.96 27.89 27.21
CA LYS A 198 6.67 27.27 27.54
C LYS A 198 5.67 28.38 27.90
N GLU A 199 5.23 29.15 26.91
CA GLU A 199 3.95 29.86 27.06
C GLU A 199 2.81 28.86 26.84
N ASN A 200 1.60 29.21 27.30
CA ASN A 200 0.43 28.35 27.56
C ASN A 200 -0.13 27.60 26.31
N LEU A 201 0.68 26.77 25.67
CA LEU A 201 0.35 25.98 24.47
C LEU A 201 -0.76 24.95 24.74
N SER A 202 -0.97 24.61 26.02
CA SER A 202 -2.01 23.66 26.46
C SER A 202 -3.42 24.23 26.25
N GLU A 203 -3.61 25.55 26.27
CA GLU A 203 -4.93 26.18 26.05
C GLU A 203 -5.35 26.26 24.57
N LEU A 204 -4.39 26.17 23.63
CA LEU A 204 -4.64 26.17 22.17
C LEU A 204 -4.80 24.76 21.57
N CYS A 205 -4.73 23.73 22.41
CA CYS A 205 -4.77 22.34 22.01
C CYS A 205 -6.20 21.78 22.10
N GLY A 206 -6.53 20.71 21.37
CA GLY A 206 -7.85 20.08 21.46
C GLY A 206 -8.91 20.76 20.60
N ALA A 207 -10.14 20.84 21.11
CA ALA A 207 -11.28 21.41 20.38
C ALA A 207 -11.16 22.93 20.11
N ALA A 208 -10.21 23.60 20.77
CA ALA A 208 -9.90 25.02 20.59
C ALA A 208 -8.79 25.26 19.55
N PHE A 209 -8.29 24.22 18.86
CA PHE A 209 -7.30 24.37 17.80
C PHE A 209 -7.93 25.09 16.59
N CYS A 210 -7.53 26.34 16.37
CA CYS A 210 -7.91 27.17 15.23
C CYS A 210 -6.75 27.28 14.23
N PRO A 211 -6.75 26.54 13.11
CA PRO A 211 -5.68 26.60 12.11
C PRO A 211 -5.51 27.95 11.40
N TRP A 212 -6.50 28.84 11.51
CA TRP A 212 -6.55 30.15 10.83
C TRP A 212 -6.19 31.33 11.75
N GLU A 213 -5.86 31.06 13.02
CA GLU A 213 -5.55 32.08 14.01
C GLU A 213 -4.07 31.94 14.39
N ASP A 214 -3.24 32.90 13.95
CA ASP A 214 -1.78 32.97 14.22
C ASP A 214 -1.51 33.33 15.69
N VAL A 215 -1.96 32.51 16.62
CA VAL A 215 -1.81 32.77 18.06
C VAL A 215 -0.65 32.03 18.71
N SER A 216 -0.01 31.09 18.00
CA SER A 216 0.96 30.19 18.66
C SER A 216 2.40 30.68 18.67
N GLY A 217 2.84 31.58 17.76
CA GLY A 217 4.24 32.04 17.68
C GLY A 217 5.32 30.93 17.57
N THR A 218 4.89 29.67 17.55
CA THR A 218 5.67 28.44 17.49
C THR A 218 5.71 28.00 16.04
N TYR A 219 6.40 28.78 15.23
CA TYR A 219 6.76 28.35 13.89
C TYR A 219 7.64 27.11 14.07
N ILE A 220 7.18 25.95 13.55
CA ILE A 220 8.06 24.81 13.36
C ILE A 220 9.15 25.32 12.43
N THR A 221 10.33 25.59 12.99
CA THR A 221 11.47 26.07 12.23
C THR A 221 11.83 24.99 11.23
N GLN A 222 11.89 25.35 9.96
CA GLN A 222 12.34 24.43 8.93
C GLN A 222 13.71 23.86 9.34
N PRO A 223 13.87 22.53 9.40
CA PRO A 223 15.15 21.93 9.76
C PRO A 223 16.23 22.38 8.77
N GLU A 224 17.47 22.45 9.24
CA GLU A 224 18.62 22.80 8.41
C GLU A 224 18.69 21.91 7.15
N GLN A 225 18.96 22.49 5.99
CA GLN A 225 18.95 21.78 4.69
C GLN A 225 19.84 20.52 4.69
N SER A 226 20.93 20.50 5.47
CA SER A 226 21.79 19.35 5.65
C SER A 226 21.06 18.13 6.24
N ILE A 227 20.16 18.35 7.20
CA ILE A 227 19.35 17.32 7.86
C ILE A 227 18.30 16.78 6.89
N VAL A 228 17.67 17.67 6.13
CA VAL A 228 16.70 17.32 5.08
C VAL A 228 17.32 16.35 4.08
N TYR A 229 18.53 16.65 3.59
CA TYR A 229 19.23 15.80 2.65
C TYR A 229 19.65 14.45 3.25
N ILE A 230 20.09 14.41 4.51
CA ILE A 230 20.40 13.13 5.20
C ILE A 230 19.14 12.27 5.31
N LEU A 231 18.02 12.88 5.68
CA LEU A 231 16.73 12.20 5.81
C LEU A 231 16.24 11.65 4.46
N LEU A 232 16.19 12.49 3.43
CA LEU A 232 15.81 12.08 2.07
C LEU A 232 16.77 11.03 1.50
N GLY A 233 18.07 11.13 1.79
CA GLY A 233 19.06 10.14 1.41
C GLY A 233 18.80 8.77 2.04
N SER A 234 18.45 8.74 3.34
CA SER A 234 18.08 7.50 4.04
C SER A 234 16.80 6.87 3.44
N PHE A 235 15.83 7.71 3.06
CA PHE A 235 14.57 7.33 2.42
C PHE A 235 14.82 6.71 1.04
N LEU A 236 15.68 7.34 0.24
CA LEU A 236 16.08 6.83 -1.06
C LEU A 236 16.81 5.49 -0.94
N GLY A 237 17.69 5.33 0.06
CA GLY A 237 18.41 4.08 0.32
C GLY A 237 17.48 2.91 0.64
N MET A 238 16.47 3.12 1.48
CA MET A 238 15.47 2.10 1.79
C MET A 238 14.59 1.75 0.58
N SER A 239 14.20 2.74 -0.21
CA SER A 239 13.43 2.52 -1.45
C SER A 239 14.25 1.71 -2.46
N ALA A 240 15.53 2.03 -2.63
CA ALA A 240 16.45 1.28 -3.48
C ALA A 240 16.67 -0.16 -2.99
N PHE A 241 16.79 -0.35 -1.68
CA PHE A 241 16.86 -1.69 -1.08
C PHE A 241 15.60 -2.50 -1.40
N ALA A 242 14.40 -1.93 -1.19
CA ALA A 242 13.14 -2.60 -1.52
C ALA A 242 13.03 -2.94 -3.01
N PHE A 243 13.49 -2.04 -3.90
CA PHE A 243 13.55 -2.30 -5.33
C PHE A 243 14.45 -3.51 -5.67
N ILE A 244 15.66 -3.56 -5.13
CA ILE A 244 16.62 -4.65 -5.38
C ILE A 244 16.09 -5.98 -4.84
N VAL A 245 15.54 -5.98 -3.62
CA VAL A 245 14.99 -7.21 -3.02
C VAL A 245 13.77 -7.70 -3.81
N THR A 246 12.89 -6.79 -4.26
CA THR A 246 11.77 -7.15 -5.13
C THR A 246 12.25 -7.74 -6.46
N LEU A 247 13.28 -7.16 -7.08
CA LEU A 247 13.84 -7.68 -8.33
C LEU A 247 14.31 -9.14 -8.19
N VAL A 248 15.00 -9.46 -7.10
CA VAL A 248 15.61 -10.77 -6.86
C VAL A 248 14.59 -11.79 -6.37
N PHE A 249 13.75 -11.44 -5.39
CA PHE A 249 12.93 -12.40 -4.65
C PHE A 249 11.50 -12.55 -5.19
N LEU A 250 10.96 -11.54 -5.90
CA LEU A 250 9.58 -11.60 -6.37
C LEU A 250 9.50 -12.43 -7.66
N GLU A 251 8.82 -13.56 -7.61
CA GLU A 251 8.49 -14.37 -8.78
C GLU A 251 7.33 -13.73 -9.57
N ASN A 252 7.34 -13.88 -10.90
CA ASN A 252 6.25 -13.41 -11.74
C ASN A 252 4.97 -14.21 -11.46
N VAL A 253 3.99 -13.60 -10.78
CA VAL A 253 2.63 -14.13 -10.77
C VAL A 253 2.02 -13.89 -12.15
N HIS A 254 1.62 -14.97 -12.81
CA HIS A 254 0.86 -14.89 -14.05
C HIS A 254 -0.57 -14.54 -13.68
N PRO A 255 -1.09 -13.37 -14.10
CA PRO A 255 -2.46 -12.99 -13.78
C PRO A 255 -3.43 -13.90 -14.54
N THR A 256 -3.94 -14.94 -13.88
CA THR A 256 -4.88 -15.93 -14.44
C THR A 256 -6.23 -15.32 -14.89
N SER A 257 -6.50 -14.05 -14.58
CA SER A 257 -7.80 -13.39 -14.78
C SER A 257 -7.77 -12.21 -15.77
N GLY A 258 -6.62 -11.86 -16.37
CA GLY A 258 -6.44 -10.64 -17.16
C GLY A 258 -6.56 -10.78 -18.69
N ASP A 259 -6.55 -12.01 -19.20
CA ASP A 259 -6.43 -12.27 -20.64
C ASP A 259 -7.72 -12.00 -21.43
N ASN A 260 -8.86 -11.76 -20.76
CA ASN A 260 -10.17 -11.71 -21.41
C ASN A 260 -10.77 -10.32 -21.69
N ILE A 261 -10.13 -9.20 -21.31
CA ILE A 261 -10.75 -7.84 -21.44
C ILE A 261 -10.07 -7.01 -22.54
N HIS A 262 -10.41 -7.18 -23.81
CA HIS A 262 -9.65 -6.53 -24.90
C HIS A 262 -9.82 -5.00 -24.96
N SER A 263 -10.85 -4.41 -24.35
CA SER A 263 -11.16 -2.97 -24.49
C SER A 263 -11.39 -2.21 -23.16
N ILE A 264 -10.94 -0.94 -23.09
CA ILE A 264 -11.24 -0.02 -21.97
C ILE A 264 -12.75 0.07 -21.73
N LYS A 265 -13.53 0.09 -22.81
CA LYS A 265 -14.99 0.22 -22.73
C LYS A 265 -15.61 -0.96 -22.00
N GLU A 266 -15.06 -2.16 -22.22
CA GLU A 266 -15.50 -3.39 -21.54
C GLU A 266 -15.07 -3.39 -20.08
N PHE A 267 -13.85 -2.93 -19.78
CA PHE A 267 -13.38 -2.76 -18.40
C PHE A 267 -14.28 -1.78 -17.63
N PHE A 268 -14.51 -0.58 -18.18
CA PHE A 268 -15.35 0.44 -17.57
C PHE A 268 -16.80 -0.04 -17.41
N SER A 269 -17.37 -0.68 -18.44
CA SER A 269 -18.70 -1.28 -18.36
C SER A 269 -18.79 -2.34 -17.25
N THR A 270 -17.74 -3.14 -17.09
CA THR A 270 -17.66 -4.18 -16.05
C THR A 270 -17.56 -3.57 -14.66
N VAL A 271 -16.72 -2.55 -14.47
CA VAL A 271 -16.58 -1.82 -13.21
C VAL A 271 -17.90 -1.14 -12.83
N VAL A 272 -18.52 -0.40 -13.75
CA VAL A 272 -19.82 0.26 -13.51
C VAL A 272 -20.90 -0.76 -13.14
N ARG A 273 -20.97 -1.89 -13.87
CA ARG A 273 -21.92 -2.96 -13.58
C ARG A 273 -21.66 -3.60 -12.21
N LEU A 274 -20.40 -3.72 -11.79
CA LEU A 274 -20.01 -4.26 -10.49
C LEU A 274 -20.43 -3.32 -9.36
N VAL A 275 -20.14 -2.01 -9.50
CA VAL A 275 -20.53 -0.98 -8.53
C VAL A 275 -22.05 -0.90 -8.36
N TRP A 276 -22.80 -1.06 -9.44
CA TRP A 276 -24.27 -1.01 -9.39
C TRP A 276 -24.93 -2.28 -8.83
N LYS A 277 -24.15 -3.33 -8.48
CA LYS A 277 -24.72 -4.49 -7.78
C LYS A 277 -25.16 -4.08 -6.39
N LYS A 278 -26.40 -4.40 -6.01
CA LYS A 278 -27.00 -4.06 -4.70
C LYS A 278 -26.10 -4.34 -3.50
N ARG A 279 -25.36 -5.46 -3.52
CA ARG A 279 -24.41 -5.82 -2.44
C ARG A 279 -23.22 -4.85 -2.37
N MET A 280 -22.64 -4.43 -3.50
CA MET A 280 -21.51 -3.51 -3.51
C MET A 280 -21.94 -2.08 -3.18
N LEU A 281 -23.12 -1.66 -3.68
CA LEU A 281 -23.71 -0.37 -3.35
C LEU A 281 -23.93 -0.20 -1.84
N LEU A 282 -24.29 -1.28 -1.13
CA LEU A 282 -24.52 -1.25 0.32
C LEU A 282 -23.21 -1.27 1.14
N ILE A 283 -22.12 -1.78 0.56
CA ILE A 283 -20.78 -1.81 1.18
C ILE A 283 -20.04 -0.48 0.95
N LEU A 284 -20.32 0.23 -0.14
CA LEU A 284 -19.62 1.47 -0.51
C LEU A 284 -19.66 2.55 0.58
N PRO A 285 -20.79 2.84 1.26
CA PRO A 285 -20.80 3.76 2.39
C PRO A 285 -19.90 3.33 3.54
N ALA A 286 -19.84 2.03 3.84
CA ALA A 286 -18.98 1.49 4.89
C ALA A 286 -17.48 1.65 4.53
N ILE A 287 -17.12 1.47 3.26
CA ILE A 287 -15.76 1.71 2.76
C ILE A 287 -15.40 3.20 2.91
N VAL A 288 -16.29 4.11 2.49
CA VAL A 288 -16.06 5.55 2.62
C VAL A 288 -15.89 5.95 4.09
N PHE A 289 -16.77 5.46 4.98
CA PHE A 289 -16.66 5.72 6.41
C PHE A 289 -15.34 5.21 6.99
N TYR A 290 -14.90 4.02 6.61
CA TYR A 290 -13.60 3.47 7.01
C TYR A 290 -12.43 4.34 6.53
N ILE A 291 -12.42 4.76 5.26
CA ILE A 291 -11.36 5.60 4.70
C ILE A 291 -11.30 6.97 5.39
N VAL A 292 -12.46 7.61 5.58
CA VAL A 292 -12.55 8.91 6.28
C VAL A 292 -12.01 8.78 7.71
N GLY A 293 -12.37 7.70 8.41
CA GLY A 293 -11.84 7.43 9.75
C GLY A 293 -10.33 7.26 9.78
N GLN A 294 -9.76 6.50 8.84
CA GLN A 294 -8.31 6.32 8.74
C GLN A 294 -7.59 7.64 8.46
N VAL A 295 -8.07 8.42 7.48
CA VAL A 295 -7.48 9.73 7.15
C VAL A 295 -7.56 10.69 8.33
N PHE A 296 -8.71 10.73 9.02
CA PHE A 296 -8.90 11.59 10.20
C PHE A 296 -7.90 11.26 11.31
N ILE A 297 -7.67 9.97 11.60
CA ILE A 297 -6.69 9.53 12.60
C ILE A 297 -5.27 9.94 12.18
N SER A 298 -4.90 9.74 10.92
CA SER A 298 -3.54 10.05 10.47
C SER A 298 -3.25 11.57 10.37
N THR A 299 -4.26 12.40 10.07
CA THR A 299 -4.05 13.82 9.73
C THR A 299 -4.45 14.81 10.81
N GLU A 300 -5.53 14.55 11.53
CA GLU A 300 -6.10 15.50 12.50
C GLU A 300 -5.79 15.09 13.93
N TYR A 301 -5.87 13.79 14.25
CA TYR A 301 -5.63 13.31 15.61
C TYR A 301 -4.20 13.58 16.11
N THR A 302 -3.22 13.59 15.21
CA THR A 302 -1.80 13.79 15.51
C THR A 302 -1.43 15.27 15.73
N LYS A 303 -2.23 16.22 15.22
CA LYS A 303 -1.95 17.67 15.34
C LYS A 303 -2.50 18.31 16.61
N VAL A 304 -3.44 17.65 17.27
CA VAL A 304 -4.36 18.28 18.25
C VAL A 304 -4.00 17.92 19.71
N ARG A 305 -2.82 17.33 20.00
CA ARG A 305 -2.41 16.95 21.37
C ARG A 305 -1.07 17.58 21.82
N ASP A 306 -1.07 18.03 23.07
CA ASP A 306 0.00 18.72 23.81
C ASP A 306 1.39 18.07 23.62
N PRO A 307 2.48 18.84 23.40
CA PRO A 307 3.84 18.31 23.20
C PRO A 307 4.37 17.47 24.38
N SER A 308 3.78 17.58 25.57
CA SER A 308 4.08 16.69 26.71
C SER A 308 3.57 15.25 26.55
N SER A 309 2.74 14.98 25.54
CA SER A 309 2.21 13.65 25.20
C SER A 309 2.85 13.04 23.94
N PHE A 310 3.83 13.73 23.35
CA PHE A 310 4.51 13.32 22.11
C PHE A 310 5.26 11.97 22.25
N SER A 311 5.63 11.56 23.47
CA SER A 311 6.27 10.27 23.72
C SER A 311 5.34 9.05 23.72
N THR A 312 4.01 9.21 23.73
CA THR A 312 3.11 8.08 24.10
C THR A 312 2.35 7.45 22.93
N PHE A 313 2.33 8.06 21.74
CA PHE A 313 1.50 7.57 20.62
C PHE A 313 2.24 7.40 19.28
N HIS A 314 3.50 6.96 19.32
CA HIS A 314 4.18 6.39 18.14
C HIS A 314 3.76 4.93 17.82
N ILE A 315 2.59 4.51 18.32
CA ILE A 315 2.00 3.20 18.04
C ILE A 315 0.50 3.45 17.85
N ILE A 316 0.07 3.54 16.59
CA ILE A 316 -1.16 3.00 15.98
C ILE A 316 -1.16 3.43 14.52
#